data_AF-A0A182E311-F1
#
_entry.id   AF-A0A182E311-F1
#
_cell.length_a   1.000
_cell.length_b   1.000
_cell.length_c   1.000
_cell.angle_alpha   90.00
_cell.angle_beta   90.00
_cell.angle_gamma   90.00
#
_symmetry.space_group_name_H-M   'P 1'
#
loop_
_entity.id
_entity.type
_entity.pdbx_description
1 polymer ?
#
loop_
_entity_poly.entity_id
_entity_poly.type
_entity_poly.pdbx_seq_one_letter_code
_entity_poly.pdbx_strand_id
1 'polypeptide(L)'
;MNDCFYGRQPKVVELTHSGNAIVDKCIITFSTLILEVDILAEKARNTFYNALIVYGEDGNFAKNKCVSSVVIVSFLTVDGCLSSEAGTVKMIAQFLPQLQELHVFVNRCNEVFHNIISQIYAFYSLERSVLDKAQERKFVNVWCSLGLLLSILISLDEIVRQQSTLQRHWQSYYK
;
A
#
# COMPACT_ATOMS: atom_id res chain seq x y z
N MET A 1 15.63 -1.85 -17.90
CA MET A 1 14.71 -1.03 -17.09
C MET A 1 14.67 -1.50 -15.62
N ASN A 2 15.73 -2.16 -15.11
CA ASN A 2 15.75 -2.83 -13.80
C ASN A 2 16.72 -2.18 -12.78
N ASP A 3 17.40 -1.09 -13.14
CA ASP A 3 18.48 -0.54 -12.31
C ASP A 3 18.01 0.35 -11.15
N CYS A 4 16.71 0.69 -11.03
CA CYS A 4 16.22 1.55 -9.94
C CYS A 4 16.08 0.82 -8.58
N PHE A 5 16.18 -0.52 -8.53
CA PHE A 5 15.80 -1.30 -7.34
C PHE A 5 16.95 -1.77 -6.44
N TYR A 6 18.21 -1.82 -6.90
CA TYR A 6 19.29 -2.50 -6.16
C TYR A 6 20.26 -1.62 -5.34
N GLY A 7 20.05 -0.29 -5.28
CA GLY A 7 21.03 0.63 -4.67
C GLY A 7 20.55 1.47 -3.47
N ARG A 8 19.38 1.21 -2.89
CA ARG A 8 18.77 2.11 -1.90
C ARG A 8 19.36 1.89 -0.49
N GLN A 9 20.52 2.49 -0.20
CA GLN A 9 20.94 2.71 1.19
C GLN A 9 20.37 4.03 1.72
N PRO A 10 19.60 4.03 2.83
CA PRO A 10 19.07 5.25 3.41
C PRO A 10 20.13 5.89 4.32
N LYS A 11 21.01 6.70 3.74
CA LYS A 11 21.85 7.62 4.52
C LYS A 11 21.24 9.02 4.48
N VAL A 12 20.24 9.25 5.33
CA VAL A 12 19.56 10.55 5.51
C VAL A 12 20.55 11.63 6.00
N VAL A 13 21.61 11.23 6.70
CA VAL A 13 22.52 12.13 7.44
C VAL A 13 23.54 12.87 6.55
N GLU A 14 23.84 12.37 5.35
CA GLU A 14 24.86 13.00 4.47
C GLU A 14 24.26 14.04 3.48
N LEU A 15 22.92 14.19 3.42
CA LEU A 15 22.24 15.01 2.42
C LEU A 15 22.02 16.49 2.81
N THR A 16 22.27 16.90 4.05
CA THR A 16 21.91 18.25 4.56
C THR A 16 23.04 19.29 4.44
N HIS A 17 23.63 19.41 3.25
CA HIS A 17 24.70 20.40 3.00
C HIS A 17 24.41 21.24 1.75
N SER A 18 23.17 21.67 1.51
CA SER A 18 22.89 22.58 0.36
C SER A 18 23.30 24.03 0.63
N GLY A 19 23.53 24.39 1.90
CA GLY A 19 23.72 25.78 2.33
C GLY A 19 22.41 26.60 2.33
N ASN A 20 21.26 25.97 2.05
CA ASN A 20 19.93 26.59 2.14
C ASN A 20 18.97 25.72 2.95
N ALA A 21 18.54 26.23 4.10
CA ALA A 21 17.67 25.50 5.03
C ALA A 21 16.31 25.08 4.43
N ILE A 22 15.81 25.77 3.39
CA ILE A 22 14.56 25.42 2.71
C ILE A 22 14.77 24.17 1.84
N VAL A 23 15.87 24.14 1.08
CA VAL A 23 16.22 23.00 0.22
C VAL A 23 16.49 21.76 1.07
N ASP A 24 17.23 21.90 2.17
CA ASP A 24 17.51 20.78 3.07
C ASP A 24 16.22 20.22 3.70
N LYS A 25 15.26 21.08 4.07
CA LYS A 25 13.93 20.64 4.53
C LYS A 25 13.16 19.89 3.46
N CYS A 26 13.10 20.38 2.22
CA CYS A 26 12.45 19.67 1.11
C CYS A 26 13.04 18.27 0.92
N ILE A 27 14.34 18.12 1.07
CA ILE A 27 15.05 16.87 0.84
C ILE A 27 14.85 15.88 1.97
N ILE A 28 14.79 16.35 3.20
CA ILE A 28 14.33 15.55 4.33
C ILE A 28 12.90 15.06 4.06
N THR A 29 11.99 15.94 3.64
CA THR A 29 10.61 15.55 3.32
C THR A 29 10.55 14.52 2.21
N PHE A 30 11.30 14.69 1.12
CA PHE A 30 11.39 13.68 0.06
C PHE A 30 11.93 12.36 0.56
N SER A 31 12.97 12.37 1.40
CA SER A 31 13.55 11.16 1.98
C SER A 31 12.53 10.41 2.86
N THR A 32 11.76 11.15 3.66
CA THR A 32 10.68 10.58 4.48
C THR A 32 9.57 9.97 3.63
N LEU A 33 9.13 10.67 2.57
CA LEU A 33 8.10 10.16 1.65
C LEU A 33 8.58 8.92 0.89
N ILE A 34 9.85 8.90 0.46
CA ILE A 34 10.49 7.76 -0.20
C ILE A 34 10.47 6.54 0.71
N LEU A 35 10.88 6.69 1.97
CA LEU A 35 10.84 5.62 2.98
C LEU A 35 9.43 5.14 3.25
N GLU A 36 8.47 6.05 3.32
CA GLU A 36 7.07 5.70 3.52
C GLU A 36 6.51 4.85 2.37
N VAL A 37 6.86 5.17 1.12
CA VAL A 37 6.50 4.34 -0.04
C VAL A 37 7.09 2.93 0.08
N ASP A 38 8.32 2.77 0.56
CA ASP A 38 8.92 1.45 0.76
C ASP A 38 8.14 0.62 1.80
N ILE A 39 7.77 1.25 2.92
CA ILE A 39 6.94 0.62 3.95
C ILE A 39 5.58 0.20 3.39
N LEU A 40 4.94 1.06 2.58
CA LEU A 40 3.69 0.74 1.91
C LEU A 40 3.86 -0.42 0.91
N ALA A 41 4.98 -0.48 0.19
CA ALA A 41 5.29 -1.55 -0.75
C ALA A 41 5.46 -2.91 -0.06
N GLU A 42 6.16 -2.93 1.08
CA GLU A 42 6.29 -4.14 1.90
C GLU A 42 4.94 -4.58 2.47
N LYS A 43 4.16 -3.64 3.00
CA LYS A 43 2.82 -3.94 3.52
C LYS A 43 1.88 -4.48 2.44
N ALA A 44 1.88 -3.91 1.23
CA ALA A 44 1.10 -4.40 0.10
C ALA A 44 1.39 -5.87 -0.22
N ARG A 45 2.68 -6.18 -0.39
CA ARG A 45 3.15 -7.52 -0.75
C ARG A 45 2.86 -8.55 0.34
N ASN A 46 3.12 -8.20 1.59
CA ASN A 46 3.05 -9.15 2.70
C ASN A 46 1.63 -9.36 3.24
N THR A 47 0.75 -8.35 3.15
CA THR A 47 -0.57 -8.39 3.78
C THR A 47 -1.69 -8.54 2.76
N PHE A 48 -1.68 -7.77 1.67
CA PHE A 48 -2.85 -7.66 0.80
C PHE A 48 -2.78 -8.57 -0.42
N TYR A 49 -1.62 -8.68 -1.09
CA TYR A 49 -1.51 -9.50 -2.30
C TYR A 49 -1.85 -10.96 -2.04
N ASN A 50 -1.19 -11.57 -1.06
CA ASN A 50 -1.44 -12.97 -0.70
C ASN A 50 -2.89 -13.19 -0.22
N ALA A 51 -3.43 -12.27 0.59
CA ALA A 51 -4.80 -12.41 1.09
C ALA A 51 -5.86 -12.33 -0.01
N LEU A 52 -5.67 -11.47 -1.02
CA LEU A 52 -6.59 -11.34 -2.14
C LEU A 52 -6.47 -12.51 -3.14
N ILE A 53 -5.26 -13.00 -3.38
CA ILE A 53 -5.00 -14.13 -4.29
C ILE A 53 -5.62 -15.42 -3.74
N VAL A 54 -5.41 -15.71 -2.45
CA VAL A 54 -5.87 -16.94 -1.77
C VAL A 54 -7.36 -16.88 -1.41
N TYR A 55 -8.04 -15.74 -1.63
CA TYR A 55 -9.46 -15.61 -1.32
C TYR A 55 -10.30 -16.67 -2.07
N GLY A 56 -11.04 -17.49 -1.32
CA GLY A 56 -11.85 -18.58 -1.85
C GLY A 56 -11.17 -19.95 -1.87
N GLU A 57 -9.87 -20.02 -1.56
CA GLU A 57 -9.19 -21.29 -1.27
C GLU A 57 -9.47 -21.67 0.20
N ASP A 58 -10.34 -22.66 0.39
CA ASP A 58 -10.69 -23.37 1.63
C ASP A 58 -10.36 -22.67 2.98
N GLY A 59 -11.26 -21.77 3.43
CA GLY A 59 -11.69 -21.56 4.82
C GLY A 59 -10.69 -21.35 5.98
N ASN A 60 -9.37 -21.39 5.76
CA ASN A 60 -8.36 -21.37 6.82
C ASN A 60 -7.75 -19.99 7.07
N PHE A 61 -8.20 -18.96 6.35
CA PHE A 61 -7.70 -17.59 6.50
C PHE A 61 -7.87 -17.04 7.94
N ALA A 62 -8.87 -17.52 8.68
CA ALA A 62 -9.18 -17.05 10.02
C ALA A 62 -8.24 -17.55 11.15
N LYS A 63 -7.20 -18.35 10.87
CA LYS A 63 -6.37 -18.94 11.94
C LYS A 63 -5.19 -18.10 12.42
N ASN A 64 -4.79 -17.03 11.71
CA ASN A 64 -3.53 -16.35 12.01
C ASN A 64 -3.65 -14.91 12.56
N LYS A 65 -4.84 -14.48 13.03
CA LYS A 65 -4.97 -13.27 13.84
C LYS A 65 -5.71 -13.61 15.14
N CYS A 66 -5.01 -14.31 16.04
CA CYS A 66 -5.35 -14.37 17.45
C CYS A 66 -5.30 -12.94 18.01
N VAL A 67 -6.44 -12.25 17.98
CA VAL A 67 -6.72 -11.20 18.96
C VAL A 67 -7.63 -11.86 19.97
N SER A 68 -7.03 -12.26 21.09
CA SER A 68 -7.73 -12.69 22.28
C SER A 68 -8.74 -11.62 22.67
N SER A 69 -10.02 -11.81 22.35
CA SER A 69 -11.17 -11.64 23.23
C SER A 69 -12.49 -11.83 22.46
N VAL A 70 -13.33 -12.69 23.03
CA VAL A 70 -14.77 -12.87 22.77
C VAL A 70 -15.17 -13.84 21.64
N VAL A 71 -15.01 -15.14 21.95
CA VAL A 71 -16.11 -16.13 22.00
C VAL A 71 -17.16 -16.09 20.87
N ILE A 72 -16.82 -16.44 19.63
CA ILE A 72 -17.81 -17.02 18.67
C ILE A 72 -17.23 -18.21 17.86
N VAL A 73 -15.92 -18.48 17.90
CA VAL A 73 -15.28 -19.31 16.86
C VAL A 73 -15.32 -20.83 17.09
N SER A 74 -15.95 -21.34 18.15
CA SER A 74 -15.90 -22.77 18.48
C SER A 74 -17.21 -23.55 18.36
N PHE A 75 -18.30 -23.01 17.79
CA PHE A 75 -19.58 -23.73 17.73
C PHE A 75 -20.06 -24.17 16.33
N LEU A 76 -19.38 -23.85 15.22
CA LEU A 76 -19.89 -24.17 13.88
C LEU A 76 -18.86 -24.95 13.05
N THR A 77 -18.47 -26.13 13.53
CA THR A 77 -17.84 -27.16 12.70
C THR A 77 -18.62 -28.46 12.81
N VAL A 78 -19.88 -28.43 12.37
CA VAL A 78 -20.59 -29.63 11.91
C VAL A 78 -21.36 -29.21 10.66
N ASP A 79 -21.26 -30.04 9.63
CA ASP A 79 -21.97 -30.00 8.34
C ASP A 79 -21.44 -29.06 7.24
N GLY A 80 -20.50 -29.59 6.43
CA GLY A 80 -20.78 -29.93 5.03
C GLY A 80 -21.48 -28.94 4.08
N CYS A 81 -21.42 -27.62 4.32
CA CYS A 81 -22.19 -26.63 3.54
C CYS A 81 -21.33 -25.63 2.72
N LEU A 82 -20.23 -26.09 2.13
CA LEU A 82 -19.39 -25.30 1.21
C LEU A 82 -20.12 -24.89 -0.10
N SER A 83 -21.37 -25.32 -0.30
CA SER A 83 -22.18 -25.06 -1.50
C SER A 83 -23.57 -24.45 -1.23
N SER A 84 -23.76 -23.79 -0.08
CA SER A 84 -25.00 -23.04 0.24
C SER A 84 -24.73 -21.53 0.23
N GLU A 85 -25.71 -20.72 -0.20
CA GLU A 85 -25.65 -19.25 -0.16
C GLU A 85 -25.21 -18.72 1.22
N ALA A 86 -25.58 -19.41 2.29
CA ALA A 86 -25.16 -19.10 3.66
C ALA A 86 -23.65 -19.23 3.90
N GLY A 87 -22.98 -20.18 3.24
CA GLY A 87 -21.52 -20.37 3.30
C GLY A 87 -20.77 -19.24 2.61
N THR A 88 -21.27 -18.79 1.45
CA THR A 88 -20.73 -17.66 0.69
C THR A 88 -20.82 -16.35 1.48
N VAL A 89 -21.99 -16.06 2.07
CA VAL A 89 -22.20 -14.85 2.89
C VAL A 89 -21.31 -14.87 4.14
N LYS A 90 -21.13 -16.03 4.78
CA LYS A 90 -20.22 -16.16 5.93
C LYS A 90 -18.76 -15.90 5.54
N MET A 91 -18.29 -16.41 4.40
CA MET A 91 -16.91 -16.19 3.95
C MET A 91 -16.63 -14.72 3.64
N ILE A 92 -17.54 -14.03 2.95
CA ILE A 92 -17.31 -12.60 2.66
C ILE A 92 -17.42 -11.73 3.91
N ALA A 93 -18.33 -12.03 4.83
CA ALA A 93 -18.45 -11.30 6.09
C ALA A 93 -17.16 -11.39 6.93
N GLN A 94 -16.48 -12.54 6.93
CA GLN A 94 -15.18 -12.72 7.59
C GLN A 94 -14.04 -11.97 6.88
N PHE A 95 -14.17 -11.72 5.57
CA PHE A 95 -13.19 -11.01 4.76
C PHE A 95 -13.40 -9.48 4.77
N LEU A 96 -14.58 -8.99 5.16
CA LEU A 96 -14.91 -7.55 5.23
C LEU A 96 -13.88 -6.71 6.00
N PRO A 97 -13.38 -7.12 7.18
CA PRO A 97 -12.38 -6.33 7.90
C PRO A 97 -11.09 -6.15 7.09
N GLN A 98 -10.72 -7.14 6.26
CA GLN A 98 -9.55 -7.03 5.40
C GLN A 98 -9.78 -6.09 4.22
N LEU A 99 -10.99 -6.10 3.64
CA LEU A 99 -11.37 -5.13 2.60
C LEU A 99 -11.40 -3.70 3.17
N GLN A 100 -11.83 -3.53 4.41
CA GLN A 100 -11.76 -2.24 5.10
C GLN A 100 -10.31 -1.80 5.35
N GLU A 101 -9.46 -2.68 5.86
CA GLU A 101 -8.02 -2.40 6.02
C GLU A 101 -7.36 -2.06 4.67
N LEU A 102 -7.77 -2.73 3.59
CA LEU A 102 -7.32 -2.46 2.22
C LEU A 102 -7.77 -1.07 1.73
N HIS A 103 -9.03 -0.69 1.96
CA HIS A 103 -9.54 0.64 1.61
C HIS A 103 -8.77 1.74 2.34
N VAL A 104 -8.54 1.58 3.65
CA VAL A 104 -7.71 2.51 4.44
C VAL A 104 -6.27 2.57 3.90
N PHE A 105 -5.71 1.43 3.50
CA PHE A 105 -4.38 1.37 2.89
C PHE A 105 -4.31 2.13 1.55
N VAL A 106 -5.31 1.96 0.67
CA VAL A 106 -5.37 2.69 -0.60
C VAL A 106 -5.49 4.20 -0.37
N ASN A 107 -6.31 4.62 0.60
CA ASN A 107 -6.38 6.03 0.98
C ASN A 107 -5.03 6.58 1.44
N ARG A 108 -4.29 5.80 2.24
CA ARG A 108 -2.94 6.19 2.64
C ARG A 108 -2.00 6.34 1.44
N CYS A 109 -2.07 5.43 0.47
CA CYS A 109 -1.30 5.54 -0.76
C CYS A 109 -1.64 6.83 -1.54
N ASN A 110 -2.92 7.19 -1.63
CA ASN A 110 -3.36 8.42 -2.27
C ASN A 110 -2.84 9.68 -1.54
N GLU A 111 -2.88 9.69 -0.20
CA GLU A 111 -2.29 10.79 0.59
C GLU A 111 -0.79 10.95 0.31
N VAL A 112 -0.03 9.86 0.30
CA VAL A 112 1.41 9.89 0.02
C VAL A 112 1.69 10.34 -1.41
N PHE A 113 0.88 9.89 -2.38
CA PHE A 113 0.94 10.36 -3.76
C PHE A 113 0.76 11.89 -3.83
N HIS A 114 -0.30 12.41 -3.21
CA HIS A 114 -0.56 13.84 -3.16
C HIS A 114 0.59 14.60 -2.49
N ASN A 115 1.11 14.10 -1.37
CA ASN A 115 2.24 14.71 -0.69
C ASN A 115 3.49 14.75 -1.58
N ILE A 116 3.82 13.68 -2.32
CA ILE A 116 4.94 13.68 -3.25
C ILE A 116 4.75 14.76 -4.33
N ILE A 117 3.59 14.82 -4.97
CA ILE A 117 3.31 15.80 -6.03
C ILE A 117 3.35 17.23 -5.47
N SER A 118 2.76 17.48 -4.29
CA SER A 118 2.78 18.79 -3.65
C SER A 118 4.20 19.23 -3.28
N GLN A 119 5.05 18.32 -2.79
CA GLN A 119 6.44 18.65 -2.47
C GLN A 119 7.26 18.91 -3.72
N ILE A 120 7.02 18.17 -4.81
CA ILE A 120 7.63 18.44 -6.12
C ILE A 120 7.21 19.84 -6.60
N TYR A 121 5.92 20.15 -6.57
CA TYR A 121 5.40 21.46 -6.99
C TYR A 121 5.98 22.62 -6.15
N ALA A 122 6.01 22.46 -4.83
CA ALA A 122 6.56 23.46 -3.92
C ALA A 122 8.06 23.67 -4.16
N PHE A 123 8.80 22.60 -4.45
CA PHE A 123 10.22 22.69 -4.79
C PHE A 123 10.45 23.46 -6.10
N TYR A 124 9.65 23.21 -7.14
CA TYR A 124 9.76 23.95 -8.41
C TYR A 124 9.23 25.38 -8.35
N SER A 125 8.44 25.71 -7.34
CA SER A 125 7.97 27.07 -7.07
C SER A 125 9.02 27.94 -6.34
N LEU A 126 10.16 27.36 -5.94
CA LEU A 126 11.28 28.11 -5.37
C LEU A 126 11.97 29.00 -6.41
N GLU A 127 12.64 30.05 -5.94
CA GLU A 127 13.36 30.98 -6.80
C GLU A 127 14.57 30.30 -7.47
N ARG A 128 14.87 30.66 -8.73
CA ARG A 128 15.98 30.06 -9.51
C ARG A 128 17.34 30.17 -8.82
N SER A 129 17.57 31.26 -8.08
CA SER A 129 18.77 31.50 -7.28
C SER A 129 19.01 30.42 -6.20
N VAL A 130 17.93 29.80 -5.70
CA VAL A 130 17.94 28.72 -4.70
C VAL A 130 18.06 27.35 -5.38
N LEU A 131 17.41 27.18 -6.53
CA LEU A 131 17.46 25.97 -7.35
C LEU A 131 18.85 25.73 -7.94
N ASP A 132 19.54 26.77 -8.40
CA ASP A 132 20.87 26.66 -9.01
C ASP A 132 21.93 26.16 -8.02
N LYS A 133 21.76 26.43 -6.72
CA LYS A 133 22.59 25.86 -5.64
C LYS A 133 22.24 24.40 -5.32
N ALA A 134 21.11 23.90 -5.80
CA ALA A 134 20.58 22.57 -5.54
C ALA A 134 20.67 21.61 -6.75
N GLN A 135 21.20 22.08 -7.90
CA GLN A 135 21.12 21.41 -9.20
C GLN A 135 21.76 20.00 -9.28
N GLU A 136 22.65 19.62 -8.36
CA GLU A 136 23.27 18.28 -8.39
C GLU A 136 22.42 17.15 -7.79
N ARG A 137 21.16 17.42 -7.39
CA ARG A 137 20.39 16.47 -6.58
C ARG A 137 19.46 15.59 -7.41
N LYS A 138 19.68 14.28 -7.30
CA LYS A 138 19.00 13.23 -8.09
C LYS A 138 17.54 13.05 -7.66
N PHE A 139 16.63 13.84 -8.23
CA PHE A 139 15.17 13.65 -8.13
C PHE A 139 14.67 12.31 -8.67
N VAL A 140 15.51 11.59 -9.40
CA VAL A 140 15.23 10.25 -9.92
C VAL A 140 14.68 9.32 -8.83
N ASN A 141 15.17 9.42 -7.59
CA ASN A 141 14.67 8.59 -6.49
C ASN A 141 13.22 8.90 -6.10
N VAL A 142 12.83 10.18 -6.13
CA VAL A 142 11.44 10.60 -5.85
C VAL A 142 10.52 10.08 -6.95
N TRP A 143 10.92 10.21 -8.22
CA TRP A 143 10.17 9.69 -9.36
C TRP A 143 10.08 8.16 -9.36
N CYS A 144 11.17 7.44 -9.05
CA CYS A 144 11.15 5.99 -8.90
C CYS A 144 10.23 5.56 -7.74
N SER A 145 10.22 6.28 -6.61
CA SER A 145 9.25 6.01 -5.53
C SER A 145 7.80 6.28 -5.96
N LEU A 146 7.54 7.36 -6.69
CA LEU A 146 6.19 7.61 -7.22
C LEU A 146 5.74 6.48 -8.15
N GLY A 147 6.63 6.02 -9.03
CA GLY A 147 6.38 4.87 -9.90
C GLY A 147 6.10 3.59 -9.12
N LEU A 148 6.85 3.33 -8.04
CA LEU A 148 6.61 2.20 -7.15
C LEU A 148 5.23 2.29 -6.48
N LEU A 149 4.85 3.46 -5.98
CA LEU A 149 3.55 3.69 -5.37
C LEU A 149 2.39 3.43 -6.35
N LEU A 150 2.50 3.91 -7.58
CA LEU A 150 1.53 3.65 -8.64
C LEU A 150 1.50 2.18 -9.03
N SER A 151 2.67 1.51 -9.09
CA SER A 151 2.75 0.08 -9.35
C SER A 151 2.02 -0.74 -8.28
N ILE A 152 2.08 -0.33 -7.01
CA ILE A 152 1.33 -0.99 -5.92
C ILE A 152 -0.18 -0.90 -6.19
N LEU A 153 -0.67 0.29 -6.50
CA LEU A 153 -2.09 0.56 -6.75
C LEU A 153 -2.61 -0.23 -7.98
N ILE A 154 -1.87 -0.20 -9.09
CA ILE A 154 -2.22 -0.95 -10.30
C ILE A 154 -2.22 -2.45 -10.02
N SER A 155 -1.24 -2.95 -9.28
CA SER A 155 -1.18 -4.38 -8.94
C SER A 155 -2.35 -4.79 -8.05
N LEU A 156 -2.75 -3.96 -7.09
CA LEU A 156 -3.94 -4.21 -6.27
C LEU A 156 -5.21 -4.26 -7.12
N ASP A 157 -5.39 -3.28 -8.01
CA ASP A 157 -6.54 -3.23 -8.92
C ASP A 157 -6.59 -4.49 -9.80
N GLU A 158 -5.45 -4.88 -10.37
CA GLU A 158 -5.37 -6.08 -11.21
C GLU A 158 -5.69 -7.37 -10.43
N ILE A 159 -5.16 -7.53 -9.22
CA ILE A 159 -5.45 -8.70 -8.38
C ILE A 159 -6.96 -8.78 -8.07
N VAL A 160 -7.58 -7.66 -7.68
CA VAL A 160 -9.02 -7.59 -7.40
C VAL A 160 -9.83 -7.87 -8.68
N ARG A 161 -9.38 -7.39 -9.83
CA ARG A 161 -10.02 -7.59 -11.14
C ARG A 161 -9.99 -9.04 -11.59
N GLN A 162 -8.88 -9.74 -11.35
CA GLN A 162 -8.72 -11.16 -11.70
C GLN A 162 -9.50 -12.10 -10.76
N GLN A 163 -9.75 -11.69 -9.51
CA GLN A 163 -10.42 -12.52 -8.51
C GLN A 163 -11.95 -12.58 -8.70
N SER A 164 -12.40 -13.41 -9.64
CA SER A 164 -13.83 -13.57 -9.98
C SER A 164 -14.70 -14.07 -8.82
N THR A 165 -14.14 -14.88 -7.91
CA THR A 165 -14.88 -15.42 -6.75
C THR A 165 -15.25 -14.32 -5.76
N LEU A 166 -14.29 -13.43 -5.45
CA LEU A 166 -14.53 -12.27 -4.58
C LEU A 166 -15.60 -11.36 -5.16
N GLN A 167 -15.52 -11.06 -6.47
CA GLN A 167 -16.51 -10.22 -7.14
C GLN A 167 -17.92 -10.84 -7.07
N ARG A 168 -18.04 -12.15 -7.33
CA ARG A 168 -19.32 -12.86 -7.25
C ARG A 168 -19.90 -12.83 -5.83
N HIS A 169 -19.06 -13.10 -4.82
CA HIS A 169 -19.49 -13.08 -3.43
C HIS A 169 -19.90 -11.67 -2.99
N TRP A 170 -19.19 -10.63 -3.44
CA TRP A 170 -19.51 -9.23 -3.15
C TRP A 170 -20.86 -8.83 -3.76
N GLN A 171 -21.10 -9.19 -5.01
CA GLN A 171 -22.38 -8.95 -5.68
C GLN A 171 -23.54 -9.69 -5.00
N SER A 172 -23.29 -10.89 -4.47
CA SER A 172 -24.29 -11.66 -3.73
C SER A 172 -24.56 -11.11 -2.33
N TYR A 173 -23.58 -10.47 -1.69
CA TYR A 173 -23.73 -9.86 -0.36
C TYR A 173 -24.47 -8.52 -0.40
N TYR A 174 -24.29 -7.78 -1.50
CA TYR A 174 -24.93 -6.47 -1.66
C TYR A 174 -26.40 -6.56 -2.11
N LYS A 175 -26.80 -7.67 -2.72
CA LYS A 175 -28.20 -7.96 -3.06
C LYS A 175 -29.01 -8.35 -1.83
#